data_AF-A0AAW0B6M2-F1
#
_entry.id   AF-A0AAW0B6M2-F1
#
_cell.length_a   1.000
_cell.length_b   1.000
_cell.length_c   1.000
_cell.angle_alpha   90.00
_cell.angle_beta   90.00
_cell.angle_gamma   90.00
#
_symmetry.space_group_name_H-M   'P 1'
#
loop_
_entity.id
_entity.type
_entity.pdbx_description
1 polymer ?
#
loop_
_entity_poly.entity_id
_entity_poly.type
_entity_poly.pdbx_seq_one_letter_code
_entity_poly.pdbx_strand_id
1 'polypeptide(L)'
;MLPTAPIQTFAPDMDGNFGGMYSFGDQTGGQQPARRGAFYPANSFQNGYYDSNYGSMAQETSSFDWNTQSNNLPALLASASHNDLLYLNGTYTDLFQVHNAAKQQLLALQTAFSQLSSSVAQSMSATPSASASPLSTTLSIELATKEQYPKVRFWKPEDSKAVNNKKNKTTRLNDAAAPRGGKRMSEDINVMTTYLEKEDGTIISGKEVQVIRATQRSIYREIQHTSPADLPTSWGAASLAVVHYHRAQMYAAHALLRYCIGHWKVERLASQTYSSWYSKNIKKKARDGVGRGGCTCVCTCSYDSPDPSDDEENSDDEAESSSRLGPTSASTAPSASKSSARSSSAPRSSVSGSAAPSSSSSAPSSRAAGRRKLPTSFVPRRTFRL
;
A
#
# COMPACT_ATOMS: atom_id res chain seq x y z
N MET A 1 38.34 -46.06 23.38
CA MET A 1 37.95 -46.06 21.97
C MET A 1 36.44 -45.92 21.91
N LEU A 2 35.94 -44.74 21.53
CA LEU A 2 34.51 -44.45 21.33
C LEU A 2 34.31 -44.13 19.86
N PRO A 3 33.24 -44.63 19.20
CA PRO A 3 33.05 -44.41 17.77
C PRO A 3 32.52 -43.00 17.49
N THR A 4 33.25 -42.29 16.64
CA THR A 4 32.87 -41.00 16.04
C THR A 4 31.77 -41.23 15.00
N ALA A 5 30.60 -40.59 15.16
CA ALA A 5 29.54 -40.61 14.17
C ALA A 5 29.83 -39.59 13.04
N PRO A 6 29.49 -39.90 11.77
CA PRO A 6 29.72 -39.00 10.64
C PRO A 6 28.70 -37.86 10.60
N ILE A 7 29.21 -36.64 10.42
CA ILE A 7 28.44 -35.41 10.21
C ILE A 7 27.83 -35.44 8.81
N GLN A 8 26.51 -35.51 8.70
CA GLN A 8 25.79 -35.30 7.45
C GLN A 8 25.65 -33.79 7.17
N THR A 9 26.39 -33.31 6.18
CA THR A 9 26.20 -31.99 5.57
C THR A 9 24.96 -32.00 4.67
N PHE A 10 23.88 -31.35 5.11
CA PHE A 10 22.75 -30.99 4.26
C PHE A 10 23.08 -29.72 3.48
N ALA A 11 23.20 -29.82 2.16
CA ALA A 11 23.20 -28.67 1.26
C ALA A 11 21.74 -28.26 0.97
N PRO A 12 21.36 -26.98 1.11
CA PRO A 12 20.03 -26.53 0.70
C PRO A 12 19.98 -26.36 -0.83
N ASP A 13 19.17 -27.18 -1.49
CA ASP A 13 18.73 -26.99 -2.88
C ASP A 13 17.92 -25.69 -2.98
N MET A 14 18.50 -24.69 -3.64
CA MET A 14 17.88 -23.39 -3.93
C MET A 14 17.43 -23.33 -5.40
N ASP A 15 16.54 -24.23 -5.81
CA ASP A 15 15.85 -24.14 -7.11
C ASP A 15 14.40 -23.67 -6.93
N GLY A 16 14.27 -22.43 -6.46
CA GLY A 16 13.00 -21.69 -6.38
C GLY A 16 12.77 -20.82 -7.61
N ASN A 17 12.50 -21.46 -8.76
CA ASN A 17 12.08 -20.80 -10.00
C ASN A 17 10.70 -20.11 -9.83
N PHE A 18 10.69 -18.85 -9.35
CA PHE A 18 9.52 -17.96 -9.38
C PHE A 18 9.30 -17.42 -10.80
N GLY A 19 8.82 -18.29 -11.69
CA GLY A 19 8.40 -17.93 -13.03
C GLY A 19 7.17 -17.03 -13.00
N GLY A 20 7.37 -15.75 -13.30
CA GLY A 20 6.31 -14.78 -13.56
C GLY A 20 5.50 -15.16 -14.81
N MET A 21 4.18 -15.28 -14.63
CA MET A 21 3.22 -15.29 -15.73
C MET A 21 2.03 -14.40 -15.36
N TYR A 22 2.19 -13.10 -15.59
CA TYR A 22 1.08 -12.21 -15.88
C TYR A 22 1.12 -11.89 -17.37
N SER A 23 0.42 -12.71 -18.16
CA SER A 23 0.19 -12.46 -19.58
C SER A 23 -0.95 -11.45 -19.70
N PHE A 24 -0.62 -10.19 -20.04
CA PHE A 24 -1.60 -9.21 -20.51
C PHE A 24 -1.70 -9.35 -22.02
N GLY A 25 -2.90 -9.69 -22.50
CA GLY A 25 -3.23 -9.72 -23.92
C GLY A 25 -3.18 -8.31 -24.50
N ASP A 26 -2.44 -8.19 -25.60
CA ASP A 26 -2.26 -6.99 -26.40
C ASP A 26 -3.40 -6.88 -27.43
N GLN A 27 -4.17 -5.81 -27.35
CA GLN A 27 -5.03 -5.27 -28.40
C GLN A 27 -5.08 -3.76 -28.19
N THR A 28 -4.32 -3.00 -28.98
CA THR A 28 -4.84 -2.25 -30.14
C THR A 28 -3.73 -1.38 -30.75
N GLY A 29 -3.61 -1.44 -32.07
CA GLY A 29 -2.78 -0.53 -32.84
C GLY A 29 -3.30 0.91 -32.71
N GLY A 30 -2.38 1.82 -32.37
CA GLY A 30 -2.60 3.26 -32.35
C GLY A 30 -1.32 3.96 -32.78
N GLN A 31 -1.44 4.77 -33.82
CA GLN A 31 -0.40 5.52 -34.51
C GLN A 31 0.53 6.29 -33.56
N GLN A 32 1.84 6.25 -33.83
CA GLN A 32 2.83 7.13 -33.21
C GLN A 32 2.78 8.53 -33.83
N PRO A 33 2.68 9.62 -33.04
CA PRO A 33 3.13 10.94 -33.47
C PRO A 33 4.58 11.21 -33.03
N ALA A 34 5.23 12.01 -33.86
CA ALA A 34 6.64 12.37 -33.90
C ALA A 34 7.28 12.78 -32.57
N ARG A 35 8.54 12.35 -32.39
CA ARG A 35 9.49 12.81 -31.38
C ARG A 35 9.75 14.32 -31.53
N ARG A 36 9.41 15.12 -30.52
CA ARG A 36 10.02 16.44 -30.28
C ARG A 36 10.94 16.36 -29.06
N GLY A 37 12.09 17.01 -29.21
CA GLY A 37 13.27 16.90 -28.35
C GLY A 37 13.03 17.23 -26.88
N ALA A 38 13.80 16.52 -26.05
CA ALA A 38 13.93 16.78 -24.63
C ALA A 38 14.69 18.09 -24.40
N PHE A 39 14.00 19.07 -23.82
CA PHE A 39 14.62 20.18 -23.09
C PHE A 39 14.79 19.72 -21.64
N TYR A 40 16.02 19.70 -21.15
CA TYR A 40 16.31 19.55 -19.72
C TYR A 40 15.95 20.87 -19.01
N PRO A 41 15.16 20.86 -17.92
CA PRO A 41 15.00 22.04 -17.10
C PRO A 41 16.24 22.22 -16.20
N ALA A 42 16.80 23.43 -16.24
CA ALA A 42 17.85 23.87 -15.34
C ALA A 42 17.34 23.89 -13.88
N ASN A 43 18.14 23.32 -12.97
CA ASN A 43 17.95 23.48 -11.53
C ASN A 43 18.25 24.93 -11.14
N SER A 44 17.22 25.76 -11.00
CA SER A 44 17.33 27.06 -10.36
C SER A 44 17.28 26.88 -8.83
N PHE A 45 18.44 26.85 -8.20
CA PHE A 45 18.56 27.06 -6.76
C PHE A 45 18.21 28.53 -6.47
N GLN A 46 17.04 28.76 -5.86
CA GLN A 46 16.71 30.03 -5.23
C GLN A 46 17.52 30.16 -3.96
N ASN A 47 18.67 30.83 -4.05
CA ASN A 47 19.36 31.35 -2.89
C ASN A 47 18.55 32.53 -2.31
N GLY A 48 18.26 32.44 -1.02
CA GLY A 48 17.57 33.46 -0.26
C GLY A 48 18.32 34.79 -0.29
N TYR A 49 17.54 35.84 -0.51
CA TYR A 49 17.92 37.23 -0.41
C TYR A 49 18.33 37.54 1.05
N TYR A 50 19.62 37.75 1.31
CA TYR A 50 20.06 38.44 2.53
C TYR A 50 20.07 39.93 2.25
N ASP A 51 19.12 40.62 2.87
CA ASP A 51 19.02 42.07 2.89
C ASP A 51 20.11 42.62 3.84
N SER A 52 21.27 42.94 3.28
CA SER A 52 22.40 43.53 4.01
C SER A 52 22.41 45.04 3.80
N ASN A 53 21.63 45.72 4.62
CA ASN A 53 21.69 47.16 4.81
C ASN A 53 22.98 47.52 5.57
N TYR A 54 24.11 47.61 4.86
CA TYR A 54 25.35 48.16 5.40
C TYR A 54 25.53 49.60 4.92
N GLY A 55 25.55 50.50 5.89
CA GLY A 55 25.73 51.93 5.72
C GLY A 55 27.01 52.28 4.97
N SER A 56 26.84 53.19 4.02
CA SER A 56 27.89 53.85 3.26
C SER A 56 28.80 54.68 4.18
N MET A 57 29.98 54.13 4.50
CA MET A 57 31.15 54.92 4.90
C MET A 57 32.10 54.96 3.70
N ALA A 58 32.04 56.05 2.95
CA ALA A 58 33.01 56.36 1.90
C ALA A 58 34.37 56.68 2.55
N GLN A 59 35.23 55.66 2.66
CA GLN A 59 36.66 55.87 2.84
C GLN A 59 37.32 55.88 1.48
N GLU A 60 38.22 56.86 1.29
CA GLU A 60 38.98 57.13 0.08
C GLU A 60 39.65 55.87 -0.45
N THR A 61 39.14 55.34 -1.56
CA THR A 61 39.79 54.25 -2.28
C THR A 61 41.00 54.81 -3.00
N SER A 62 42.15 54.74 -2.34
CA SER A 62 43.47 54.67 -2.98
C SER A 62 43.35 53.75 -4.20
N SER A 63 43.44 54.33 -5.41
CA SER A 63 43.39 53.62 -6.68
C SER A 63 44.50 52.58 -6.74
N PHE A 64 44.18 51.36 -6.33
CA PHE A 64 45.06 50.21 -6.36
C PHE A 64 45.19 49.76 -7.81
N ASP A 65 46.36 50.01 -8.40
CA ASP A 65 46.63 49.76 -9.82
C ASP A 65 46.80 48.24 -10.06
N TRP A 66 45.69 47.59 -10.42
CA TRP A 66 45.61 46.14 -10.65
C TRP A 66 46.55 45.64 -11.77
N ASN A 67 47.06 46.53 -12.64
CA ASN A 67 47.88 46.12 -13.78
C ASN A 67 49.32 45.79 -13.41
N THR A 68 49.86 46.29 -12.29
CA THR A 68 51.28 46.04 -11.94
C THR A 68 51.49 44.74 -11.15
N GLN A 69 50.45 44.14 -10.57
CA GLN A 69 50.57 42.93 -9.72
C GLN A 69 50.27 41.60 -10.43
N SER A 70 49.74 41.60 -11.66
CA SER A 70 49.36 40.36 -12.36
C SER A 70 50.54 39.40 -12.62
N ASN A 71 51.76 39.92 -12.74
CA ASN A 71 52.96 39.11 -12.98
C ASN A 71 53.52 38.42 -11.73
N ASN A 72 53.06 38.78 -10.52
CA ASN A 72 53.49 38.17 -9.25
C ASN A 72 52.39 37.34 -8.57
N LEU A 73 51.25 37.17 -9.22
CA LEU A 73 50.09 36.44 -8.70
C LEU A 73 50.41 35.00 -8.24
N PRO A 74 51.29 34.23 -8.93
CA PRO A 74 51.70 32.90 -8.45
C PRO A 74 52.53 32.94 -7.16
N ALA A 75 53.43 33.92 -7.02
CA ALA A 75 54.25 34.08 -5.81
C ALA A 75 53.42 34.58 -4.63
N LEU A 76 52.41 35.42 -4.89
CA LEU A 76 51.47 35.90 -3.89
C LEU A 76 50.52 34.78 -3.44
N LEU A 77 50.01 33.94 -4.35
CA LEU A 77 49.21 32.76 -3.98
C LEU A 77 50.03 31.72 -3.20
N ALA A 78 51.32 31.57 -3.52
CA ALA A 78 52.20 30.63 -2.82
C ALA A 78 52.59 31.09 -1.40
N SER A 79 52.53 32.40 -1.13
CA SER A 79 52.85 32.99 0.18
C SER A 79 51.62 33.43 0.98
N ALA A 80 50.44 33.46 0.37
CA ALA A 80 49.19 33.80 1.03
C ALA A 80 48.89 32.80 2.16
N SER A 81 48.58 33.32 3.34
CA SER A 81 48.14 32.49 4.45
C SER A 81 46.73 31.94 4.17
N HIS A 82 46.36 30.85 4.86
CA HIS A 82 45.02 30.29 4.75
C HIS A 82 43.90 31.32 5.02
N ASN A 83 44.16 32.29 5.91
CA ASN A 83 43.23 33.37 6.20
C ASN A 83 43.11 34.39 5.05
N ASP A 84 44.19 34.64 4.31
CA ASP A 84 44.17 35.56 3.16
C ASP A 84 43.34 34.98 2.01
N LEU A 85 43.43 33.66 1.79
CA LEU A 85 42.63 32.95 0.79
C LEU A 85 41.14 32.87 1.17
N LEU A 86 40.82 32.77 2.46
CA LEU A 86 39.43 32.82 2.95
C LEU A 86 38.78 34.19 2.70
N TYR A 87 39.53 35.28 2.78
CA TYR A 87 38.99 36.63 2.58
C TYR A 87 38.79 36.99 1.10
N LEU A 88 39.64 36.47 0.21
CA LEU A 88 39.64 36.80 -1.21
C LEU A 88 38.65 35.97 -2.04
N ASN A 89 38.20 34.81 -1.55
CA ASN A 89 37.42 33.89 -2.36
C ASN A 89 36.28 33.24 -1.55
N GLY A 90 35.06 33.80 -1.68
CA GLY A 90 33.87 33.25 -1.02
C GLY A 90 33.66 31.75 -1.30
N THR A 91 33.99 31.29 -2.52
CA THR A 91 33.90 29.87 -2.89
C THR A 91 34.84 28.97 -2.07
N TYR A 92 36.00 29.49 -1.64
CA TYR A 92 36.93 28.77 -0.80
C TYR A 92 36.38 28.61 0.63
N THR A 93 35.68 29.63 1.15
CA THR A 93 35.01 29.53 2.46
C THR A 93 33.91 28.47 2.47
N ASP A 94 33.11 28.40 1.40
CA ASP A 94 32.06 27.38 1.24
C ASP A 94 32.68 25.98 1.17
N LEU A 95 33.72 25.79 0.36
CA LEU A 95 34.42 24.51 0.25
C LEU A 95 35.05 24.09 1.59
N PHE A 96 35.63 25.03 2.32
CA PHE A 96 36.21 24.79 3.64
C PHE A 96 35.15 24.41 4.67
N GLN A 97 33.98 25.05 4.66
CA GLN A 97 32.86 24.67 5.52
C GLN A 97 32.36 23.26 5.21
N VAL A 98 32.18 22.92 3.92
CA VAL A 98 31.78 21.56 3.51
C VAL A 98 32.81 20.53 3.95
N HIS A 99 34.10 20.82 3.79
CA HIS A 99 35.17 19.94 4.24
C HIS A 99 35.13 19.72 5.77
N ASN A 100 34.94 20.77 6.55
CA ASN A 100 34.83 20.66 8.00
C ASN A 100 33.58 19.89 8.44
N ALA A 101 32.44 20.12 7.79
CA ALA A 101 31.22 19.37 8.05
C ALA A 101 31.41 17.87 7.76
N ALA A 102 32.03 17.52 6.63
CA ALA A 102 32.36 16.13 6.29
C ALA A 102 33.31 15.50 7.31
N LYS A 103 34.32 16.24 7.78
CA LYS A 103 35.25 15.78 8.82
C LYS A 103 34.54 15.51 10.15
N GLN A 104 33.59 16.34 10.55
CA GLN A 104 32.78 16.11 11.75
C GLN A 104 31.89 14.87 11.61
N GLN A 105 31.29 14.65 10.45
CA GLN A 105 30.51 13.43 10.18
C GLN A 105 31.37 12.17 10.30
N LEU A 106 32.61 12.18 9.78
CA LEU A 106 33.53 11.04 9.87
C LEU A 106 33.88 10.72 11.33
N LEU A 107 34.19 11.74 12.15
CA LEU A 107 34.46 11.55 13.58
C LEU A 107 33.25 11.01 14.35
N ALA A 108 32.05 11.50 14.05
CA ALA A 108 30.82 10.99 14.66
C ALA A 108 30.60 9.51 14.32
N LEU A 109 30.86 9.11 13.08
CA LEU A 109 30.71 7.72 12.62
C LEU A 109 31.75 6.79 13.26
N GLN A 110 33.00 7.25 13.39
CA GLN A 110 34.04 6.52 14.13
C GLN A 110 33.69 6.34 15.60
N THR A 111 33.12 7.37 16.24
CA THR A 111 32.68 7.32 17.64
C THR A 111 31.49 6.38 17.82
N ALA A 112 30.52 6.42 16.92
CA ALA A 112 29.39 5.48 16.94
C ALA A 112 29.87 4.02 16.76
N PHE A 113 30.84 3.79 15.88
CA PHE A 113 31.41 2.47 15.65
C PHE A 113 32.16 1.94 16.89
N SER A 114 32.96 2.78 17.56
CA SER A 114 33.67 2.36 18.77
C SER A 114 32.73 2.11 19.96
N GLN A 115 31.64 2.86 20.06
CA GLN A 115 30.58 2.60 21.04
C GLN A 115 29.88 1.27 20.76
N LEU A 116 29.52 1.00 19.50
CA LEU A 116 28.86 -0.24 19.12
C LEU A 116 29.78 -1.45 19.33
N SER A 117 31.05 -1.36 18.95
CA SER A 117 32.02 -2.45 19.19
C SER A 117 32.25 -2.71 20.69
N SER A 118 32.31 -1.66 21.51
CA SER A 118 32.40 -1.79 22.97
C SER A 118 31.15 -2.43 23.57
N SER A 119 29.96 -2.07 23.09
CA SER A 119 28.70 -2.68 23.54
C SER A 119 28.60 -4.17 23.19
N VAL A 120 29.12 -4.56 22.02
CA VAL A 120 29.19 -5.97 21.60
C VAL A 120 30.19 -6.75 22.45
N ALA A 121 31.36 -6.16 22.75
CA ALA A 121 32.33 -6.82 23.63
C ALA A 121 31.80 -7.00 25.07
N GLN A 122 31.05 -6.01 25.58
CA GLN A 122 30.39 -6.09 26.88
C GLN A 122 29.26 -7.14 26.90
N SER A 123 28.51 -7.29 25.81
CA SER A 123 27.45 -8.31 25.74
C SER A 123 28.00 -9.74 25.64
N MET A 124 29.21 -9.92 25.07
CA MET A 124 29.86 -11.23 24.99
C MET A 124 30.57 -11.67 26.29
N SER A 125 30.97 -10.73 27.15
CA SER A 125 31.68 -11.03 28.41
C SER A 125 30.76 -11.14 29.63
N ALA A 126 29.49 -10.74 29.51
CA ALA A 126 28.49 -10.99 30.51
C ALA A 126 28.11 -12.48 30.54
N THR A 127 28.74 -13.24 31.45
CA THR A 127 28.23 -14.54 31.91
C THR A 127 26.72 -14.44 32.17
N PRO A 128 25.91 -15.43 31.74
CA PRO A 128 24.46 -15.37 31.80
C PRO A 128 23.96 -15.41 33.25
N SER A 129 24.01 -14.27 33.93
CA SER A 129 23.15 -14.00 35.07
C SER A 129 21.77 -13.68 34.51
N ALA A 130 20.77 -14.43 34.96
CA ALA A 130 19.40 -14.51 34.45
C ALA A 130 18.58 -13.21 34.58
N SER A 131 19.09 -12.09 34.08
CA SER A 131 18.42 -10.81 34.02
C SER A 131 17.84 -10.61 32.63
N ALA A 132 16.52 -10.69 32.54
CA ALA A 132 15.71 -10.58 31.34
C ALA A 132 16.04 -9.31 30.53
N SER A 133 16.73 -9.47 29.40
CA SER A 133 16.87 -8.41 28.40
C SER A 133 15.50 -8.12 27.76
N PRO A 134 15.09 -6.83 27.65
CA PRO A 134 13.86 -6.47 26.96
C PRO A 134 14.00 -6.79 25.48
N LEU A 135 13.28 -7.85 25.12
CA LEU A 135 13.05 -8.41 23.80
C LEU A 135 13.10 -7.39 22.66
N SER A 136 14.02 -7.59 21.71
CA SER A 136 13.65 -7.43 20.31
C SER A 136 12.56 -8.44 20.04
N THR A 137 11.31 -8.03 20.27
CA THR A 137 10.13 -8.83 20.02
C THR A 137 9.97 -8.89 18.52
N THR A 138 10.80 -9.70 17.86
CA THR A 138 10.49 -10.20 16.54
C THR A 138 9.17 -10.94 16.71
N LEU A 139 8.08 -10.25 16.39
CA LEU A 139 6.73 -10.79 16.35
C LEU A 139 6.74 -11.88 15.29
N SER A 140 7.19 -13.08 15.68
CA SER A 140 7.01 -14.31 14.94
C SER A 140 5.52 -14.60 14.98
N ILE A 141 4.81 -14.02 14.02
CA ILE A 141 3.38 -14.22 13.88
C ILE A 141 3.18 -15.63 13.40
N GLU A 142 2.83 -16.52 14.31
CA GLU A 142 2.50 -17.91 13.99
C GLU A 142 1.29 -17.92 13.04
N LEU A 143 1.45 -18.49 11.84
CA LEU A 143 0.31 -18.69 10.96
C LEU A 143 -0.50 -19.87 11.51
N ALA A 144 -1.82 -19.72 11.52
CA ALA A 144 -2.72 -20.80 11.90
C ALA A 144 -2.54 -21.97 10.92
N THR A 145 -2.62 -23.20 11.42
CA THR A 145 -2.57 -24.39 10.57
C THR A 145 -3.98 -24.89 10.23
N LYS A 146 -4.10 -25.65 9.15
CA LYS A 146 -5.41 -26.11 8.67
C LYS A 146 -6.08 -27.07 9.65
N GLU A 147 -5.27 -27.80 10.39
CA GLU A 147 -5.67 -28.78 11.39
C GLU A 147 -6.40 -28.10 12.56
N GLN A 148 -5.98 -26.88 12.92
CA GLN A 148 -6.60 -26.10 14.00
C GLN A 148 -7.95 -25.51 13.59
N TYR A 149 -8.14 -25.17 12.31
CA TYR A 149 -9.35 -24.51 11.80
C TYR A 149 -9.92 -25.22 10.56
N PRO A 150 -10.44 -26.45 10.70
CA PRO A 150 -10.87 -27.27 9.58
C PRO A 150 -12.09 -26.71 8.83
N LYS A 151 -12.86 -25.82 9.46
CA LYS A 151 -14.04 -25.18 8.87
C LYS A 151 -13.69 -24.09 7.85
N VAL A 152 -12.48 -23.51 7.94
CA VAL A 152 -12.02 -22.49 6.97
C VAL A 152 -11.78 -23.16 5.62
N ARG A 153 -12.35 -22.61 4.56
CA ARG A 153 -12.36 -23.19 3.22
C ARG A 153 -11.24 -22.66 2.35
N PHE A 154 -10.91 -21.37 2.48
CA PHE A 154 -9.94 -20.69 1.62
C PHE A 154 -8.53 -20.66 2.24
N TRP A 155 -7.84 -21.79 2.22
CA TRP A 155 -6.48 -21.88 2.76
C TRP A 155 -5.42 -21.49 1.74
N LYS A 156 -5.64 -21.82 0.47
CA LYS A 156 -4.74 -21.56 -0.65
C LYS A 156 -5.38 -20.56 -1.64
N PRO A 157 -4.58 -19.80 -2.40
CA PRO A 157 -5.11 -18.84 -3.37
C PRO A 157 -5.92 -19.51 -4.49
N GLU A 158 -5.66 -20.78 -4.81
CA GLU A 158 -6.39 -21.57 -5.81
C GLU A 158 -7.86 -21.78 -5.40
N ASP A 159 -8.13 -21.97 -4.10
CA ASP A 159 -9.46 -22.24 -3.55
C ASP A 159 -10.41 -21.08 -3.86
N SER A 160 -9.90 -19.84 -3.76
CA SER A 160 -10.67 -18.62 -4.06
C SER A 160 -11.01 -18.50 -5.56
N LYS A 161 -10.05 -18.83 -6.44
CA LYS A 161 -10.26 -18.78 -7.90
C LYS A 161 -11.35 -19.75 -8.33
N ALA A 162 -11.40 -20.95 -7.75
CA ALA A 162 -12.40 -21.96 -8.06
C ALA A 162 -13.83 -21.48 -7.77
N VAL A 163 -14.04 -20.73 -6.68
CA VAL A 163 -15.36 -20.17 -6.33
C VAL A 163 -15.74 -19.01 -7.25
N ASN A 164 -14.80 -18.14 -7.59
CA ASN A 164 -15.08 -17.00 -8.48
C ASN A 164 -15.39 -17.46 -9.92
N ASN A 165 -14.71 -18.49 -10.42
CA ASN A 165 -14.98 -19.03 -11.76
C ASN A 165 -16.37 -19.64 -11.88
N LYS A 166 -16.91 -20.23 -10.80
CA LYS A 166 -18.28 -20.77 -10.80
C LYS A 166 -19.33 -19.66 -10.89
N LYS A 167 -19.12 -18.53 -10.20
CA LYS A 167 -20.04 -17.38 -10.22
C LYS A 167 -20.17 -16.73 -11.60
N ASN A 168 -19.06 -16.65 -12.34
CA ASN A 168 -19.06 -16.01 -13.66
C ASN A 168 -19.76 -16.84 -14.74
N LYS A 169 -20.03 -18.13 -14.51
CA LYS A 169 -20.61 -19.03 -15.52
C LYS A 169 -22.15 -19.04 -15.53
N THR A 170 -22.80 -18.41 -14.54
CA THR A 170 -24.25 -18.55 -14.33
C THR A 170 -25.02 -17.24 -14.36
N THR A 171 -24.52 -16.17 -14.97
CA THR A 171 -25.37 -14.99 -15.27
C THR A 171 -26.48 -15.43 -16.21
N ARG A 172 -27.65 -15.74 -15.65
CA ARG A 172 -28.84 -16.03 -16.42
C ARG A 172 -29.25 -14.72 -17.08
N LEU A 173 -29.54 -14.77 -18.37
CA LEU A 173 -29.92 -13.59 -19.17
C LEU A 173 -31.16 -12.85 -18.61
N ASN A 174 -31.92 -13.48 -17.70
CA ASN A 174 -33.13 -12.94 -17.11
C ASN A 174 -32.94 -12.39 -15.68
N ASP A 175 -31.73 -12.44 -15.10
CA ASP A 175 -31.52 -11.86 -13.78
C ASP A 175 -31.46 -10.32 -13.92
N ALA A 176 -32.38 -9.62 -13.26
CA ALA A 176 -32.40 -8.16 -13.22
C ALA A 176 -31.02 -7.61 -12.88
N ALA A 177 -30.58 -6.57 -13.61
CA ALA A 177 -29.24 -6.01 -13.48
C ALA A 177 -28.92 -5.71 -12.01
N ALA A 178 -28.03 -6.51 -11.42
CA ALA A 178 -27.72 -6.40 -10.00
C ALA A 178 -27.23 -4.97 -9.69
N PRO A 179 -27.77 -4.30 -8.67
CA PRO A 179 -27.50 -2.89 -8.40
C PRO A 179 -25.99 -2.65 -8.33
N ARG A 180 -25.50 -1.69 -9.12
CA ARG A 180 -24.07 -1.32 -9.15
C ARG A 180 -23.81 -0.25 -8.09
N GLY A 181 -22.65 -0.33 -7.41
CA GLY A 181 -22.17 0.74 -6.54
C GLY A 181 -22.46 0.55 -5.04
N GLY A 182 -22.42 1.67 -4.29
CA GLY A 182 -22.38 1.74 -2.82
C GLY A 182 -23.53 1.04 -2.09
N LYS A 183 -24.67 0.82 -2.77
CA LYS A 183 -25.86 0.18 -2.18
C LYS A 183 -25.61 -1.22 -1.63
N ARG A 184 -24.69 -1.99 -2.22
CA ARG A 184 -24.35 -3.33 -1.69
C ARG A 184 -23.62 -3.29 -0.36
N MET A 185 -22.85 -2.22 -0.12
CA MET A 185 -22.12 -2.05 1.14
C MET A 185 -23.07 -1.65 2.27
N SER A 186 -24.09 -0.83 1.97
CA SER A 186 -25.15 -0.52 2.95
C SER A 186 -26.00 -1.73 3.31
N GLU A 187 -26.16 -2.68 2.37
CA GLU A 187 -26.85 -3.96 2.59
C GLU A 187 -25.95 -5.03 3.26
N ASP A 188 -24.74 -4.65 3.71
CA ASP A 188 -23.78 -5.54 4.37
C ASP A 188 -23.30 -6.73 3.50
N ILE A 189 -23.40 -6.59 2.17
CA ILE A 189 -23.04 -7.63 1.20
C ILE A 189 -21.56 -7.53 0.83
N ASN A 190 -20.77 -8.52 1.25
CA ASN A 190 -19.37 -8.66 0.85
C ASN A 190 -19.26 -9.21 -0.58
N VAL A 191 -18.88 -8.35 -1.53
CA VAL A 191 -18.69 -8.73 -2.93
C VAL A 191 -17.22 -8.95 -3.29
N MET A 192 -16.31 -8.13 -2.76
CA MET A 192 -14.91 -8.08 -3.23
C MET A 192 -14.01 -9.12 -2.57
N THR A 193 -14.28 -9.46 -1.32
CA THR A 193 -13.39 -10.22 -0.44
C THR A 193 -14.12 -11.42 0.13
N THR A 194 -14.80 -12.18 -0.73
CA THR A 194 -15.57 -13.39 -0.35
C THR A 194 -14.69 -14.54 0.12
N TYR A 195 -13.36 -14.38 0.04
CA TYR A 195 -12.37 -15.35 0.51
C TYR A 195 -11.96 -15.13 1.97
N LEU A 196 -12.44 -14.05 2.59
CA LEU A 196 -12.21 -13.77 4.00
C LEU A 196 -13.31 -14.47 4.81
N GLU A 197 -12.88 -15.43 5.64
CA GLU A 197 -13.74 -16.26 6.47
C GLU A 197 -13.27 -16.16 7.92
N LYS A 198 -14.23 -16.20 8.85
CA LYS A 198 -13.97 -16.33 10.28
C LYS A 198 -13.55 -17.78 10.62
N GLU A 199 -13.21 -18.02 11.88
CA GLU A 199 -12.85 -19.36 12.39
C GLU A 199 -13.91 -20.44 12.10
N ASP A 200 -15.19 -20.04 12.08
CA ASP A 200 -16.31 -20.94 11.78
C ASP A 200 -16.51 -21.24 10.29
N GLY A 201 -15.69 -20.66 9.40
CA GLY A 201 -15.88 -20.76 7.95
C GLY A 201 -17.00 -19.85 7.41
N THR A 202 -17.56 -18.97 8.24
CA THR A 202 -18.53 -17.97 7.81
C THR A 202 -17.82 -16.82 7.09
N ILE A 203 -18.37 -16.39 5.94
CA ILE A 203 -17.83 -15.25 5.19
C ILE A 203 -18.08 -13.97 5.99
N ILE A 204 -17.07 -13.12 6.09
CA ILE A 204 -17.19 -11.84 6.82
C ILE A 204 -18.18 -10.89 6.13
N SER A 205 -18.81 -10.06 6.94
CA SER A 205 -19.84 -9.11 6.49
C SER A 205 -19.22 -7.93 5.71
N GLY A 206 -20.03 -7.23 4.91
CA GLY A 206 -19.57 -6.05 4.15
C GLY A 206 -19.02 -4.93 5.04
N LYS A 207 -19.63 -4.70 6.20
CA LYS A 207 -19.19 -3.73 7.21
C LYS A 207 -17.85 -4.13 7.83
N GLU A 208 -17.66 -5.41 8.16
CA GLU A 208 -16.37 -5.91 8.67
C GLU A 208 -15.25 -5.73 7.65
N VAL A 209 -15.52 -6.00 6.36
CA VAL A 209 -14.58 -5.71 5.27
C VAL A 209 -14.22 -4.23 5.22
N GLN A 210 -15.19 -3.34 5.44
CA GLN A 210 -14.94 -1.90 5.44
C GLN A 210 -13.97 -1.50 6.55
N VAL A 211 -14.10 -2.07 7.76
CA VAL A 211 -13.19 -1.86 8.90
C VAL A 211 -11.79 -2.37 8.57
N ILE A 212 -11.67 -3.57 8.01
CA ILE A 212 -10.38 -4.15 7.59
C ILE A 212 -9.68 -3.23 6.58
N ARG A 213 -10.42 -2.74 5.57
CA ARG A 213 -9.87 -1.83 4.55
C ARG A 213 -9.54 -0.45 5.12
N ALA A 214 -10.27 0.02 6.13
CA ALA A 214 -9.95 1.27 6.83
C ALA A 214 -8.65 1.15 7.62
N THR A 215 -8.45 0.02 8.31
CA THR A 215 -7.20 -0.32 9.00
C THR A 215 -6.03 -0.31 8.01
N GLN A 216 -6.18 -1.03 6.90
CA GLN A 216 -5.16 -1.11 5.86
C GLN A 216 -4.76 0.25 5.28
N ARG A 217 -5.75 1.13 5.00
CA ARG A 217 -5.46 2.49 4.53
C ARG A 217 -4.74 3.34 5.57
N SER A 218 -4.98 3.09 6.86
CA SER A 218 -4.31 3.80 7.95
C SER A 218 -2.84 3.39 8.02
N ILE A 219 -2.54 2.10 7.85
CA ILE A 219 -1.17 1.59 7.73
C ILE A 219 -0.45 2.23 6.54
N TYR A 220 -1.11 2.37 5.38
CA TYR A 220 -0.49 3.05 4.23
C TYR A 220 -0.16 4.52 4.50
N ARG A 221 -1.01 5.23 5.27
CA ARG A 221 -0.72 6.62 5.69
C ARG A 221 0.46 6.65 6.64
N GLU A 222 0.53 5.73 7.58
CA GLU A 222 1.66 5.63 8.51
C GLU A 222 2.98 5.42 7.76
N ILE A 223 3.04 4.45 6.84
CA ILE A 223 4.21 4.24 5.98
C ILE A 223 4.50 5.51 5.16
N GLN A 224 3.49 6.24 4.70
CA GLN A 224 3.70 7.51 4.00
C GLN A 224 4.34 8.59 4.87
N HIS A 225 4.01 8.61 6.17
CA HIS A 225 4.54 9.59 7.11
C HIS A 225 5.94 9.25 7.61
N THR A 226 6.20 7.99 7.93
CA THR A 226 7.51 7.53 8.44
C THR A 226 8.51 7.32 7.30
N SER A 227 8.01 6.67 6.26
CA SER A 227 8.63 5.98 5.13
C SER A 227 8.50 6.52 3.71
N PRO A 228 8.42 7.84 3.40
CA PRO A 228 7.92 8.28 2.10
C PRO A 228 8.72 7.76 0.90
N ALA A 229 10.03 7.56 1.06
CA ALA A 229 10.91 7.00 0.03
C ALA A 229 10.67 5.50 -0.22
N ASP A 230 10.13 4.78 0.76
CA ASP A 230 9.89 3.34 0.68
C ASP A 230 8.50 3.00 0.11
N LEU A 231 7.67 4.00 -0.21
CA LEU A 231 6.36 3.76 -0.83
C LEU A 231 6.53 3.22 -2.25
N PRO A 232 6.05 2.00 -2.53
CA PRO A 232 6.23 1.42 -3.86
C PRO A 232 5.20 1.97 -4.84
N THR A 233 5.55 2.08 -6.12
CA THR A 233 4.59 2.48 -7.18
C THR A 233 3.44 1.49 -7.34
N SER A 234 3.69 0.21 -7.06
CA SER A 234 2.70 -0.87 -7.06
C SER A 234 2.99 -1.82 -5.91
N TRP A 235 1.98 -2.48 -5.35
CA TRP A 235 2.18 -3.34 -4.18
C TRP A 235 3.17 -4.49 -4.45
N GLY A 236 3.21 -5.02 -5.67
CA GLY A 236 4.18 -6.06 -6.04
C GLY A 236 5.64 -5.59 -6.10
N ALA A 237 5.89 -4.27 -6.05
CA ALA A 237 7.22 -3.66 -5.98
C ALA A 237 7.55 -3.16 -4.56
N ALA A 238 6.77 -3.53 -3.55
CA ALA A 238 7.03 -3.19 -2.16
C ALA A 238 8.34 -3.78 -1.66
N SER A 239 9.11 -3.01 -0.88
CA SER A 239 10.29 -3.52 -0.20
C SER A 239 9.90 -4.58 0.83
N LEU A 240 10.81 -5.52 1.10
CA LEU A 240 10.56 -6.60 2.06
C LEU A 240 10.19 -6.07 3.46
N ALA A 241 10.83 -4.99 3.89
CA ALA A 241 10.55 -4.32 5.17
C ALA A 241 9.10 -3.80 5.22
N VAL A 242 8.63 -3.12 4.19
CA VAL A 242 7.25 -2.60 4.09
C VAL A 242 6.23 -3.74 4.09
N VAL A 243 6.52 -4.83 3.37
CA VAL A 243 5.65 -6.02 3.34
C VAL A 243 5.54 -6.66 4.73
N HIS A 244 6.66 -6.87 5.43
CA HIS A 244 6.64 -7.41 6.79
C HIS A 244 5.91 -6.49 7.76
N TYR A 245 6.17 -5.19 7.71
CA TYR A 245 5.48 -4.20 8.52
C TYR A 245 3.96 -4.26 8.33
N HIS A 246 3.52 -4.21 7.07
CA HIS A 246 2.10 -4.28 6.73
C HIS A 246 1.46 -5.60 7.19
N ARG A 247 2.13 -6.74 6.98
CA ARG A 247 1.64 -8.05 7.46
C ARG A 247 1.48 -8.04 8.99
N ALA A 248 2.48 -7.55 9.71
CA ALA A 248 2.47 -7.53 11.16
C ALA A 248 1.30 -6.72 11.71
N GLN A 249 1.12 -5.49 11.20
CA GLN A 249 0.02 -4.62 11.62
C GLN A 249 -1.35 -5.20 11.26
N MET A 250 -1.50 -5.78 10.07
CA MET A 250 -2.76 -6.40 9.65
C MET A 250 -3.12 -7.63 10.50
N TYR A 251 -2.13 -8.43 10.92
CA TYR A 251 -2.37 -9.59 11.77
C TYR A 251 -2.65 -9.24 13.22
N ALA A 252 -2.03 -8.17 13.74
CA ALA A 252 -2.33 -7.64 15.05
C ALA A 252 -3.78 -7.15 15.13
N ALA A 253 -4.26 -6.46 14.10
CA ALA A 253 -5.61 -5.92 14.07
C ALA A 253 -6.69 -6.96 13.67
N HIS A 254 -6.38 -7.90 12.78
CA HIS A 254 -7.38 -8.81 12.17
C HIS A 254 -6.87 -10.25 12.11
N ALA A 255 -7.10 -11.01 13.18
CA ALA A 255 -6.64 -12.40 13.33
C ALA A 255 -7.09 -13.32 12.18
N LEU A 256 -8.26 -13.09 11.58
CA LEU A 256 -8.80 -13.89 10.47
C LEU A 256 -7.91 -13.92 9.22
N LEU A 257 -7.03 -12.94 9.05
CA LEU A 257 -6.07 -12.91 7.95
C LEU A 257 -4.96 -13.96 8.13
N ARG A 258 -4.76 -14.49 9.34
CA ARG A 258 -3.80 -15.56 9.65
C ARG A 258 -4.26 -16.93 9.16
N TYR A 259 -5.55 -17.10 8.84
CA TYR A 259 -6.12 -18.36 8.35
C TYR A 259 -5.80 -18.59 6.85
N CYS A 260 -4.52 -18.60 6.47
CA CYS A 260 -4.08 -18.85 5.11
C CYS A 260 -2.63 -19.33 5.05
N ILE A 261 -2.26 -19.99 3.94
CA ILE A 261 -0.87 -20.40 3.70
C ILE A 261 -0.10 -19.27 3.01
N GLY A 262 1.12 -18.96 3.46
CA GLY A 262 2.00 -18.03 2.76
C GLY A 262 1.45 -16.61 2.64
N HIS A 263 0.68 -16.14 3.64
CA HIS A 263 0.17 -14.77 3.72
C HIS A 263 -0.71 -14.32 2.53
N TRP A 264 -1.24 -15.24 1.71
CA TRP A 264 -1.84 -14.86 0.44
C TRP A 264 -3.08 -13.97 0.60
N LYS A 265 -3.85 -14.11 1.68
CA LYS A 265 -5.05 -13.28 1.94
C LYS A 265 -4.69 -11.81 2.14
N VAL A 266 -3.68 -11.52 2.96
CA VAL A 266 -3.23 -10.14 3.21
C VAL A 266 -2.57 -9.53 1.98
N GLU A 267 -1.79 -10.31 1.22
CA GLU A 267 -1.18 -9.85 -0.04
C GLU A 267 -2.22 -9.56 -1.12
N ARG A 268 -3.22 -10.43 -1.24
CA ARG A 268 -4.32 -10.25 -2.19
C ARG A 268 -5.13 -9.02 -1.85
N LEU A 269 -5.44 -8.83 -0.56
CA LEU A 269 -6.15 -7.67 -0.06
C LEU A 269 -5.37 -6.38 -0.34
N ALA A 270 -4.07 -6.36 -0.04
CA ALA A 270 -3.20 -5.21 -0.31
C ALA A 270 -3.14 -4.86 -1.79
N SER A 271 -2.93 -5.84 -2.66
CA SER A 271 -2.92 -5.64 -4.12
C SER A 271 -4.23 -5.03 -4.64
N GLN A 272 -5.38 -5.43 -4.07
CA GLN A 272 -6.70 -4.91 -4.47
C GLN A 272 -6.96 -3.48 -3.99
N THR A 273 -6.48 -3.10 -2.81
CA THR A 273 -6.78 -1.80 -2.19
C THR A 273 -5.73 -0.74 -2.49
N TYR A 274 -4.47 -1.14 -2.64
CA TYR A 274 -3.32 -0.25 -2.75
C TYR A 274 -3.37 0.63 -3.99
N SER A 275 -3.64 0.06 -5.17
CA SER A 275 -3.65 0.81 -6.45
C SER A 275 -4.64 1.99 -6.45
N SER A 276 -5.84 1.78 -5.90
CA SER A 276 -6.86 2.82 -5.75
C SER A 276 -6.44 3.88 -4.74
N TRP A 277 -5.84 3.48 -3.62
CA TRP A 277 -5.34 4.41 -2.60
C TRP A 277 -4.17 5.24 -3.11
N TYR A 278 -3.17 4.61 -3.75
CA TYR A 278 -1.97 5.26 -4.28
C TYR A 278 -2.32 6.32 -5.34
N SER A 279 -3.23 5.97 -6.26
CA SER A 279 -3.67 6.90 -7.31
C SER A 279 -4.35 8.14 -6.72
N LYS A 280 -5.08 8.00 -5.62
CA LYS A 280 -5.78 9.12 -4.96
C LYS A 280 -4.85 10.00 -4.13
N ASN A 281 -3.91 9.40 -3.39
CA ASN A 281 -3.12 10.12 -2.38
C ASN A 281 -1.76 10.59 -2.87
N ILE A 282 -1.15 9.88 -3.83
CA ILE A 282 0.21 10.17 -4.32
C ILE A 282 0.17 10.87 -5.67
N LYS A 283 -0.50 10.28 -6.67
CA LYS A 283 -0.53 10.84 -8.04
C LYS A 283 -1.23 12.20 -8.13
N LYS A 284 -2.24 12.45 -7.29
CA LYS A 284 -2.97 13.73 -7.29
C LYS A 284 -2.07 14.89 -6.85
N LYS A 285 -1.26 14.69 -5.80
CA LYS A 285 -0.32 15.71 -5.29
C LYS A 285 0.72 16.12 -6.33
N ALA A 286 1.19 15.18 -7.14
CA ALA A 286 2.13 15.49 -8.23
C ALA A 286 1.52 16.39 -9.32
N ARG A 287 0.21 16.29 -9.57
CA ARG A 287 -0.49 17.16 -10.54
C ARG A 287 -0.78 18.55 -9.98
N ASP A 288 -1.08 18.64 -8.70
CA ASP A 288 -1.41 19.91 -8.06
C ASP A 288 -0.15 20.75 -7.79
N GLY A 289 1.02 20.12 -7.61
CA GLY A 289 2.30 20.81 -7.40
C GLY A 289 3.01 21.29 -8.67
N VAL A 290 2.70 20.72 -9.84
CA VAL A 290 3.28 21.13 -11.13
C VAL A 290 2.34 22.15 -11.78
N GLY A 291 2.44 23.40 -11.31
CA GLY A 291 2.14 24.55 -12.15
C GLY A 291 0.68 24.71 -12.61
N ARG A 292 -0.28 24.74 -11.69
CA ARG A 292 -1.36 25.73 -11.84
C ARG A 292 -0.85 27.12 -11.41
N GLY A 293 0.20 27.58 -12.10
CA GLY A 293 0.46 29.01 -12.32
C GLY A 293 -0.49 29.60 -13.38
N GLY A 294 -1.59 28.91 -13.70
CA GLY A 294 -2.72 29.46 -14.42
C GLY A 294 -3.59 30.23 -13.43
N CYS A 295 -3.25 31.51 -13.28
CA CYS A 295 -4.06 32.59 -12.73
C CYS A 295 -5.48 32.17 -12.32
N THR A 296 -5.70 31.95 -11.03
CA THR A 296 -7.02 32.18 -10.45
C THR A 296 -7.21 33.69 -10.32
N CYS A 297 -7.29 34.40 -11.44
CA CYS A 297 -8.06 35.62 -11.43
C CYS A 297 -9.51 35.16 -11.25
N VAL A 298 -9.97 35.29 -10.01
CA VAL A 298 -11.38 35.57 -9.75
C VAL A 298 -11.63 36.92 -10.40
N CYS A 299 -11.85 36.94 -11.72
CA CYS A 299 -12.61 38.01 -12.33
C CYS A 299 -14.07 37.78 -11.98
N THR A 300 -14.42 38.13 -10.74
CA THR A 300 -15.71 38.72 -10.44
C THR A 300 -15.77 40.06 -11.15
N CYS A 301 -16.10 40.02 -12.45
CA CYS A 301 -16.61 41.18 -13.17
C CYS A 301 -17.83 40.75 -13.99
N SER A 302 -18.88 40.34 -13.27
CA SER A 302 -20.22 40.81 -13.61
C SER A 302 -20.86 41.26 -12.31
N TYR A 303 -20.92 42.58 -12.21
CA TYR A 303 -21.62 43.40 -11.24
C TYR A 303 -23.11 43.05 -11.27
N ASP A 304 -23.66 42.60 -10.17
CA ASP A 304 -24.97 43.07 -9.71
C ASP A 304 -24.98 43.02 -8.17
N SER A 305 -25.19 44.20 -7.59
CA SER A 305 -25.08 44.55 -6.18
C SER A 305 -26.25 43.98 -5.33
N PRO A 306 -26.46 44.44 -4.08
CA PRO A 306 -25.81 43.98 -2.84
C PRO A 306 -26.85 43.50 -1.79
N ASP A 307 -26.47 42.67 -0.82
CA ASP A 307 -27.08 42.77 0.53
C ASP A 307 -26.23 42.06 1.61
N PRO A 308 -25.72 42.78 2.61
CA PRO A 308 -25.17 42.21 3.84
C PRO A 308 -26.21 42.30 4.97
N SER A 309 -26.83 41.16 5.27
CA SER A 309 -27.37 40.83 6.60
C SER A 309 -26.77 39.46 6.94
N ASP A 310 -25.80 39.39 7.85
CA ASP A 310 -26.02 39.27 9.29
C ASP A 310 -27.22 38.37 9.58
N ASP A 311 -26.93 37.10 9.83
CA ASP A 311 -27.50 36.38 10.97
C ASP A 311 -26.66 35.12 11.24
N GLU A 312 -26.10 35.13 12.45
CA GLU A 312 -25.58 33.95 13.13
C GLU A 312 -26.72 33.00 13.54
N GLU A 313 -26.34 31.91 14.21
CA GLU A 313 -27.18 30.93 14.94
C GLU A 313 -27.77 29.79 14.08
N ASN A 314 -27.21 28.58 14.22
CA ASN A 314 -27.53 27.60 15.27
C ASN A 314 -28.81 26.82 14.92
N SER A 315 -28.69 25.51 14.72
CA SER A 315 -29.56 24.48 15.31
C SER A 315 -29.37 23.13 14.63
N ASP A 316 -28.99 22.17 15.46
CA ASP A 316 -29.35 20.76 15.32
C ASP A 316 -30.88 20.61 15.22
N ASP A 317 -31.37 19.72 14.35
CA ASP A 317 -32.57 18.87 14.49
C ASP A 317 -32.87 18.22 13.12
N GLU A 318 -32.74 16.90 12.98
CA GLU A 318 -33.79 15.88 13.16
C GLU A 318 -34.97 15.97 12.15
N ALA A 319 -35.27 14.78 11.60
CA ALA A 319 -36.38 14.34 10.76
C ALA A 319 -37.35 15.37 10.14
N GLU A 320 -37.57 15.28 8.81
CA GLU A 320 -38.76 14.59 8.30
C GLU A 320 -38.84 14.51 6.77
N SER A 321 -39.44 13.39 6.38
CA SER A 321 -40.04 13.05 5.10
C SER A 321 -40.76 14.21 4.39
N SER A 322 -40.34 14.53 3.16
CA SER A 322 -41.15 15.32 2.22
C SER A 322 -41.25 14.65 0.86
N SER A 323 -42.44 14.13 0.61
CA SER A 323 -42.96 13.52 -0.60
C SER A 323 -43.03 14.51 -1.76
N ARG A 324 -42.33 14.24 -2.87
CA ARG A 324 -42.60 14.90 -4.16
C ARG A 324 -43.67 14.12 -4.93
N LEU A 325 -44.84 14.74 -5.02
CA LEU A 325 -45.94 14.39 -5.90
C LEU A 325 -45.54 14.65 -7.36
N GLY A 326 -45.78 13.66 -8.22
CA GLY A 326 -45.77 13.79 -9.68
C GLY A 326 -47.20 13.60 -10.22
N PRO A 327 -47.61 14.33 -11.26
CA PRO A 327 -49.01 14.42 -11.68
C PRO A 327 -49.49 13.21 -12.47
N THR A 328 -50.77 12.94 -12.23
CA THR A 328 -51.64 11.90 -12.77
C THR A 328 -51.89 12.02 -14.27
N SER A 329 -51.81 10.89 -14.97
CA SER A 329 -52.54 10.66 -16.23
C SER A 329 -53.29 9.34 -16.15
N ALA A 330 -54.56 9.42 -16.55
CA ALA A 330 -55.63 8.46 -16.34
C ALA A 330 -55.46 7.14 -17.10
N SER A 331 -55.88 6.02 -16.48
CA SER A 331 -56.60 4.96 -17.19
C SER A 331 -57.32 4.01 -16.22
N THR A 332 -58.65 4.03 -16.32
CA THR A 332 -59.58 2.90 -16.37
C THR A 332 -59.60 1.85 -15.23
N ALA A 333 -60.78 1.79 -14.59
CA ALA A 333 -61.32 0.93 -13.54
C ALA A 333 -61.36 -0.60 -13.84
N PRO A 334 -62.11 -1.43 -13.08
CA PRO A 334 -62.05 -1.74 -11.64
C PRO A 334 -61.96 -3.26 -11.37
N SER A 335 -61.62 -3.70 -10.14
CA SER A 335 -62.20 -4.93 -9.54
C SER A 335 -61.79 -5.20 -8.08
N ALA A 336 -62.83 -5.35 -7.26
CA ALA A 336 -63.02 -6.37 -6.21
C ALA A 336 -62.00 -6.51 -5.06
N SER A 337 -62.40 -5.97 -3.91
CA SER A 337 -62.54 -6.66 -2.60
C SER A 337 -61.83 -8.00 -2.38
N LYS A 338 -61.03 -8.07 -1.31
CA LYS A 338 -61.32 -8.97 -0.17
C LYS A 338 -60.35 -8.77 1.01
N SER A 339 -61.00 -8.69 2.17
CA SER A 339 -60.50 -8.77 3.53
C SER A 339 -59.74 -10.07 3.84
N SER A 340 -58.76 -9.99 4.74
CA SER A 340 -58.51 -11.07 5.70
C SER A 340 -57.63 -10.59 6.86
N ALA A 341 -58.31 -10.36 7.99
CA ALA A 341 -57.74 -10.52 9.32
C ALA A 341 -57.50 -12.01 9.59
N ARG A 342 -56.37 -12.36 10.20
CA ARG A 342 -56.19 -13.63 10.94
C ARG A 342 -54.93 -13.51 11.81
N SER A 343 -55.07 -13.22 13.10
CA SER A 343 -55.29 -14.17 14.20
C SER A 343 -54.08 -15.08 14.47
N SER A 344 -53.30 -14.67 15.46
CA SER A 344 -52.87 -15.46 16.63
C SER A 344 -53.15 -16.98 16.61
N SER A 345 -52.10 -17.78 16.75
CA SER A 345 -52.10 -18.99 17.61
C SER A 345 -50.70 -19.62 17.67
N ALA A 346 -50.08 -19.56 18.86
CA ALA A 346 -49.26 -20.67 19.38
C ALA A 346 -50.24 -21.78 19.86
N PRO A 347 -49.86 -23.07 19.99
CA PRO A 347 -48.89 -23.51 21.01
C PRO A 347 -48.04 -24.75 20.67
N ARG A 348 -47.04 -25.02 21.55
CA ARG A 348 -46.51 -26.32 22.06
C ARG A 348 -46.45 -27.52 21.09
N SER A 349 -45.35 -28.26 21.01
CA SER A 349 -45.07 -29.36 21.96
C SER A 349 -43.69 -29.98 21.76
N SER A 350 -43.14 -30.41 22.89
CA SER A 350 -42.04 -31.35 23.13
C SER A 350 -42.15 -32.70 22.41
N VAL A 351 -41.03 -33.24 21.92
CA VAL A 351 -40.77 -34.69 21.87
C VAL A 351 -39.27 -34.97 22.09
N SER A 352 -38.98 -35.68 23.18
CA SER A 352 -37.74 -36.42 23.42
C SER A 352 -37.67 -37.65 22.50
N GLY A 353 -36.46 -37.99 22.04
CA GLY A 353 -36.23 -39.26 21.34
C GLY A 353 -34.76 -39.62 21.26
N SER A 354 -34.32 -40.48 22.19
CA SER A 354 -33.07 -41.25 22.17
C SER A 354 -32.92 -42.10 20.91
N ALA A 355 -31.68 -42.28 20.43
CA ALA A 355 -31.04 -43.59 20.21
C ALA A 355 -29.85 -43.46 19.22
N ALA A 356 -28.65 -43.76 19.72
CA ALA A 356 -27.61 -44.46 18.94
C ALA A 356 -27.86 -45.98 19.06
N PRO A 357 -27.02 -46.91 18.55
CA PRO A 357 -25.96 -46.86 17.54
C PRO A 357 -26.13 -47.97 16.46
N SER A 358 -25.33 -47.99 15.38
CA SER A 358 -24.66 -49.21 14.86
C SER A 358 -24.07 -49.04 13.44
N SER A 359 -22.77 -49.25 13.38
CA SER A 359 -21.94 -49.91 12.36
C SER A 359 -22.59 -50.65 11.17
N SER A 360 -22.06 -50.40 9.97
CA SER A 360 -21.67 -51.42 8.95
C SER A 360 -20.81 -50.73 7.87
N SER A 361 -19.55 -51.13 7.63
CA SER A 361 -19.10 -52.35 6.93
C SER A 361 -19.56 -52.42 5.47
N SER A 362 -18.74 -51.93 4.54
CA SER A 362 -18.40 -52.65 3.29
C SER A 362 -17.45 -51.85 2.39
N ALA A 363 -16.27 -52.41 2.13
CA ALA A 363 -15.36 -52.06 1.04
C ALA A 363 -15.83 -52.74 -0.29
N PRO A 364 -14.98 -52.86 -1.32
CA PRO A 364 -14.80 -51.87 -2.39
C PRO A 364 -15.33 -52.38 -3.75
N SER A 365 -15.87 -51.49 -4.59
CA SER A 365 -16.27 -51.84 -5.96
C SER A 365 -15.32 -51.22 -6.98
N SER A 366 -14.41 -52.06 -7.47
CA SER A 366 -13.69 -51.89 -8.73
C SER A 366 -14.65 -51.74 -9.91
N ARG A 367 -14.52 -50.69 -10.73
CA ARG A 367 -14.78 -50.81 -12.17
C ARG A 367 -14.35 -49.60 -13.00
N ALA A 368 -13.91 -49.95 -14.20
CA ALA A 368 -13.93 -49.20 -15.44
C ALA A 368 -12.76 -48.24 -15.72
N ALA A 369 -11.73 -48.84 -16.30
CA ALA A 369 -10.78 -48.21 -17.20
C ALA A 369 -11.50 -47.39 -18.29
N GLY A 370 -11.38 -46.06 -18.20
CA GLY A 370 -11.72 -45.13 -19.26
C GLY A 370 -10.44 -44.61 -19.92
N ARG A 371 -10.05 -45.23 -21.04
CA ARG A 371 -9.04 -44.70 -21.97
C ARG A 371 -9.38 -43.24 -22.32
N ARG A 372 -8.58 -42.28 -21.84
CA ARG A 372 -8.57 -40.91 -22.37
C ARG A 372 -7.36 -40.74 -23.27
N LYS A 373 -7.65 -40.37 -24.52
CA LYS A 373 -6.71 -40.02 -25.58
C LYS A 373 -5.80 -38.89 -25.10
N LEU A 374 -4.50 -39.08 -25.25
CA LEU A 374 -3.47 -38.04 -25.09
C LEU A 374 -3.62 -37.04 -26.25
N PRO A 375 -3.68 -35.72 -26.01
CA PRO A 375 -3.50 -34.74 -27.07
C PRO A 375 -2.02 -34.65 -27.44
N THR A 376 -1.80 -34.74 -28.74
CA THR A 376 -0.57 -34.57 -29.50
C THR A 376 0.18 -33.28 -29.15
N SER A 377 1.49 -33.42 -28.99
CA SER A 377 2.49 -32.37 -28.84
C SER A 377 2.39 -31.33 -29.96
N PHE A 378 2.14 -30.07 -29.59
CA PHE A 378 2.26 -28.93 -30.48
C PHE A 378 3.65 -28.31 -30.31
N VAL A 379 4.50 -28.45 -31.33
CA VAL A 379 5.84 -27.86 -31.39
C VAL A 379 5.75 -26.53 -32.14
N PRO A 380 6.05 -25.37 -31.54
CA PRO A 380 6.13 -24.13 -32.29
C PRO A 380 7.51 -24.03 -32.99
N ARG A 381 7.50 -24.03 -34.34
CA ARG A 381 8.62 -23.59 -35.17
C ARG A 381 8.83 -22.08 -34.95
N ARG A 382 9.95 -21.69 -34.35
CA ARG A 382 10.50 -20.33 -34.47
C ARG A 382 11.37 -20.26 -35.72
N THR A 383 10.90 -19.55 -36.74
CA THR A 383 11.75 -19.06 -37.83
C THR A 383 12.41 -17.76 -37.38
N PHE A 384 13.73 -17.78 -37.21
CA PHE A 384 14.54 -16.56 -37.23
C PHE A 384 14.66 -16.09 -38.69
N ARG A 385 14.33 -14.83 -38.95
CA ARG A 385 14.83 -14.11 -40.13
C ARG A 385 15.98 -13.23 -39.67
N LEU A 386 17.10 -13.34 -40.39
CA LEU A 386 18.30 -12.52 -40.28
C LEU A 386 18.03 -11.09 -40.73
#